data_AF-A0A9C7UJX6-F1
#
_entry.id   AF-A0A9C7UJX6-F1
#
_cell.length_a   1.000
_cell.length_b   1.000
_cell.length_c   1.000
_cell.angle_alpha   90.00
_cell.angle_beta   90.00
_cell.angle_gamma   90.00
#
_symmetry.space_group_name_H-M   'P 1'
#
loop_
_entity.id
_entity.type
_entity.pdbx_description
1 polymer ?
#
loop_
_entity_poly.entity_id
_entity_poly.type
_entity_poly.pdbx_seq_one_letter_code
_entity_poly.pdbx_strand_id
1 'polypeptide(L)' 'MSAAAEWQELYFTARKDQVEPLEDWLFARGALSVTLEDEADQPLLEPGPGETPLWDAVRLTALFAGSEDLSPLSTKYP' A
#
# COMPACT_ATOMS: atom_id res chain seq x y z
N MET A 1 -27.17 6.52 -16.96
CA MET A 1 -25.86 7.15 -16.69
C MET A 1 -25.07 6.18 -15.82
N SER A 2 -24.15 5.41 -16.39
CA SER A 2 -23.20 4.64 -15.59
C SER A 2 -21.86 5.34 -15.78
N ALA A 3 -21.47 6.20 -14.85
CA ALA A 3 -20.05 6.45 -14.69
C ALA A 3 -19.48 5.11 -14.24
N ALA A 4 -18.55 4.53 -15.00
CA ALA A 4 -17.84 3.35 -14.54
C ALA A 4 -17.27 3.68 -13.16
N ALA A 5 -17.51 2.80 -12.19
CA ALA A 5 -16.75 2.80 -10.95
C ALA A 5 -15.33 2.38 -11.32
N GLU A 6 -14.58 3.30 -11.94
CA GLU A 6 -13.17 3.11 -12.21
C GLU A 6 -12.49 3.11 -10.85
N TRP A 7 -11.57 2.20 -10.63
CA TRP A 7 -10.72 2.21 -9.45
C TRP A 7 -9.36 2.76 -9.86
N GLN A 8 -8.68 3.41 -8.92
CA GLN A 8 -7.33 3.93 -9.13
C GLN A 8 -6.38 3.24 -8.17
N GLU A 9 -5.14 3.03 -8.60
CA GLU A 9 -4.09 2.42 -7.78
C GLU A 9 -2.87 3.32 -7.70
N LEU A 10 -2.26 3.38 -6.51
CA LEU A 10 -0.94 3.98 -6.30
C LEU A 10 0.02 2.91 -5.79
N TYR A 11 1.25 2.94 -6.33
CA TYR A 11 2.31 1.99 -5.99
C TYR A 11 3.43 2.71 -5.23
N PHE A 12 3.90 2.06 -4.17
CA PHE A 12 5.00 2.55 -3.33
C PHE A 12 5.98 1.41 -3.07
N THR A 13 7.25 1.75 -2.93
CA THR A 13 8.26 0.85 -2.36
C THR A 13 8.65 1.39 -1.00
N ALA A 14 8.61 0.55 0.02
CA ALA A 14 8.97 0.91 1.38
C ALA A 14 9.80 -0.19 2.04
N ARG A 15 10.57 0.17 3.06
CA ARG A 15 11.14 -0.83 3.97
C ARG A 15 10.09 -1.29 4.96
N LYS A 16 10.25 -2.48 5.54
CA LYS A 16 9.31 -3.03 6.54
C LYS A 16 8.98 -2.09 7.71
N ASP A 17 9.95 -1.27 8.16
CA ASP A 17 9.77 -0.31 9.25
C ASP A 17 8.90 0.90 8.86
N GLN A 18 8.63 1.07 7.57
CA GLN A 18 7.86 2.18 7.01
C GLN A 18 6.46 1.74 6.54
N VAL A 19 6.18 0.42 6.49
CA VAL A 19 4.93 -0.12 5.96
C VAL A 19 3.73 0.33 6.78
N GLU A 20 3.72 0.06 8.09
CA GLU A 20 2.58 0.40 8.95
C GLU A 20 2.27 1.93 8.95
N PRO A 21 3.26 2.84 9.12
CA PRO A 21 3.01 4.27 8.98
C PRO A 21 2.48 4.69 7.59
N LEU A 22 2.93 4.05 6.52
CA LEU A 22 2.49 4.33 5.16
C LEU A 22 1.06 3.83 4.93
N GLU A 23 0.73 2.63 5.41
CA GLU A 23 -0.64 2.08 5.36
C GLU A 23 -1.62 3.01 6.09
N ASP A 24 -1.32 3.40 7.33
CA ASP A 24 -2.14 4.34 8.09
C ASP A 24 -2.34 5.67 7.35
N TRP A 25 -1.26 6.19 6.75
CA TRP A 25 -1.30 7.43 5.99
C TRP A 25 -2.17 7.33 4.74
N LEU A 26 -2.15 6.19 4.05
CA LEU A 26 -2.96 5.89 2.86
C LEU A 26 -4.44 5.72 3.22
N PHE A 27 -4.75 4.96 4.28
CA PHE A 27 -6.12 4.80 4.76
C PHE A 27 -6.72 6.14 5.23
N ALA A 28 -5.94 6.98 5.91
CA ALA A 28 -6.37 8.33 6.28
C ALA A 28 -6.69 9.24 5.09
N ARG A 29 -6.29 8.85 3.87
CA ARG A 29 -6.52 9.57 2.61
C ARG A 29 -7.58 8.94 1.71
N GLY A 30 -8.29 7.92 2.21
CA GLY A 30 -9.38 7.29 1.47
C GLY A 30 -8.97 6.05 0.67
N ALA A 31 -7.81 5.46 0.95
CA ALA A 31 -7.52 4.12 0.42
C ALA A 31 -8.58 3.13 0.94
N LEU A 32 -9.06 2.28 0.05
CA LEU A 32 -10.07 1.25 0.32
C LEU A 32 -9.43 -0.06 0.74
N SER A 33 -8.23 -0.33 0.21
CA SER A 33 -7.38 -1.43 0.59
C SER A 33 -5.93 -1.08 0.31
N VAL A 34 -5.01 -1.66 1.09
CA VAL A 34 -3.59 -1.68 0.78
C VAL A 34 -3.15 -3.14 0.69
N THR A 35 -2.46 -3.48 -0.39
CA THR A 35 -1.88 -4.82 -0.61
C THR A 35 -0.38 -4.73 -0.45
N LEU A 36 0.20 -5.63 0.34
CA LEU A 36 1.63 -5.74 0.56
C LEU A 36 2.17 -6.92 -0.24
N GLU A 37 3.17 -6.66 -1.09
CA GLU A 37 3.81 -7.66 -1.93
C GLU A 37 5.33 -7.61 -1.74
N ASP A 38 5.98 -8.71 -2.08
CA ASP A 38 7.43 -8.80 -2.15
C ASP A 38 7.97 -7.98 -3.33
N GLU A 39 8.90 -7.07 -3.06
CA GLU A 39 9.56 -6.26 -4.10
C GLU A 39 10.89 -6.89 -4.59
N ALA A 40 11.48 -7.82 -3.83
CA ALA A 40 12.84 -8.28 -4.06
C ALA A 40 13.01 -9.81 -4.06
N ASP A 41 11.91 -10.56 -4.22
CA ASP A 41 11.87 -12.03 -4.26
C ASP A 41 12.56 -12.66 -3.01
N GLN A 42 12.30 -12.08 -1.84
CA GLN A 42 12.87 -12.53 -0.58
C GLN A 42 11.99 -13.62 0.05
N PRO A 43 12.55 -14.78 0.41
CA PRO A 43 11.79 -15.82 1.08
C PRO A 43 11.38 -15.36 2.48
N LEU A 44 10.08 -15.39 2.76
CA LEU A 44 9.54 -15.20 4.11
C LEU A 44 9.42 -16.58 4.78
N LEU A 45 10.16 -16.79 5.87
CA LEU A 45 10.07 -18.03 6.64
C LEU A 45 8.79 -18.04 7.49
N GLU A 46 8.39 -19.24 7.92
CA GLU A 46 7.26 -19.38 8.84
C GLU A 46 7.54 -18.61 10.15
N PRO A 47 6.63 -17.71 10.57
CA PRO A 47 6.79 -16.95 11.78
C PRO A 47 6.64 -17.80 13.05
N GLY A 48 7.25 -17.33 14.13
CA GLY A 48 6.89 -17.81 15.46
C GLY A 48 5.44 -17.48 15.83
N PRO A 49 4.88 -18.12 16.86
CA PRO A 49 3.53 -17.81 17.33
C PRO A 49 3.35 -16.32 17.65
N GLY A 50 2.45 -15.64 16.92
CA GLY A 50 2.12 -14.22 17.10
C GLY A 50 3.01 -13.25 16.31
N GLU A 51 3.97 -13.74 15.53
CA GLU A 51 4.77 -12.89 14.65
C GLU A 51 4.10 -12.75 13.27
N THR A 52 4.29 -11.60 12.64
CA THR A 52 3.85 -11.34 11.25
C THR A 52 4.96 -10.58 10.54
N PRO A 53 6.05 -11.26 10.16
CA PRO A 53 7.19 -10.63 9.53
C PRO A 53 6.80 -10.12 8.15
N LEU A 54 7.40 -9.01 7.75
CA LEU A 54 7.33 -8.47 6.40
C LEU A 54 8.68 -8.64 5.71
N TRP A 55 8.66 -8.62 4.37
CA TRP A 55 9.86 -8.52 3.54
C TRP A 55 10.65 -7.25 3.86
N ASP A 56 11.98 -7.27 3.71
CA ASP A 56 12.79 -6.06 3.99
C ASP A 56 12.47 -4.92 3.01
N ALA A 57 12.08 -5.27 1.78
CA ALA A 57 11.55 -4.35 0.78
C ALA A 57 10.15 -4.82 0.39
N VAL A 58 9.16 -3.94 0.56
CA VAL A 58 7.74 -4.21 0.33
C VAL A 58 7.23 -3.28 -0.75
N ARG A 59 6.49 -3.84 -1.71
CA ARG A 59 5.65 -3.08 -2.63
C ARG A 59 4.27 -2.93 -2.02
N LEU A 60 3.82 -1.69 -1.86
CA LEU A 60 2.47 -1.37 -1.41
C LEU A 60 1.64 -0.91 -2.59
N THR A 61 0.47 -1.53 -2.78
CA THR A 61 -0.52 -1.12 -3.76
C THR A 61 -1.75 -0.61 -3.03
N ALA A 62 -2.02 0.70 -3.12
CA ALA A 62 -3.15 1.35 -2.48
C ALA A 62 -4.28 1.56 -3.50
N LEU A 63 -5.45 0.96 -3.24
CA LEU A 63 -6.63 1.06 -4.09
C LEU A 63 -7.52 2.22 -3.61
N PHE A 64 -7.98 3.07 -4.54
CA PHE A 64 -8.88 4.19 -4.29
C PHE A 64 -10.09 4.13 -5.21
N ALA A 65 -11.20 4.76 -4.78
CA ALA A 65 -12.32 5.01 -5.69
C ALA A 65 -11.87 5.94 -6.83
N GLY A 66 -12.38 5.74 -8.04
CA GLY A 66 -12.03 6.56 -9.21
C GLY A 66 -12.49 8.00 -9.14
N SER A 67 -13.33 8.33 -8.16
CA SER A 67 -13.72 9.70 -7.85
C SER A 67 -12.69 10.45 -6.99
N GLU A 68 -11.71 9.75 -6.40
CA GLU A 68 -10.69 10.36 -5.55
C GLU A 68 -9.65 11.13 -6.38
N ASP A 69 -9.32 12.34 -5.97
CA ASP A 69 -8.21 13.09 -6.56
C ASP A 69 -6.89 12.68 -5.91
N LEU A 70 -6.10 11.89 -6.64
CA LEU A 70 -4.83 11.36 -6.18
C LEU A 70 -3.64 12.27 -6.52
N SER A 71 -3.85 13.35 -7.25
CA SER A 71 -2.80 14.30 -7.63
C SER A 71 -1.95 14.77 -6.43
N PRO A 72 -2.55 15.10 -5.26
CA PRO A 72 -1.78 15.53 -4.09
C PRO A 72 -0.86 14.45 -3.51
N LEU A 73 -1.15 13.17 -3.75
CA LEU A 73 -0.42 12.04 -3.17
C LEU A 73 0.83 11.67 -3.98
N SER A 74 0.84 12.01 -5.27
CA SER A 74 1.93 11.70 -6.20
C SER A 74 3.21 12.52 -5.98
N THR A 75 3.14 13.66 -5.27
CA THR A 75 4.23 14.66 -5.31
C THR A 75 5.21 14.56 -4.14
N LYS A 76 4.86 13.92 -3.01
CA LYS A 76 5.81 13.64 -1.94
C LYS A 76 5.19 12.76 -0.84
N TYR A 77 5.81 11.61 -0.59
CA TYR A 77 5.72 10.96 0.72
C TYR A 77 6.73 11.66 1.66
N PRO A 78 6.34 12.03 2.91
CA PRO A 78 7.26 12.64 3.88
C PRO A 78 8.43 11.73 4.28
#